data_AF-A0A925NN04-F1
#
_entry.id   AF-A0A925NN04-F1
#
_cell.length_a   1.000
_cell.length_b   1.000
_cell.length_c   1.000
_cell.angle_alpha   90.00
_cell.angle_beta   90.00
_cell.angle_gamma   90.00
#
_symmetry.space_group_name_H-M   'P 1'
#
loop_
_entity.id
_entity.type
_entity.pdbx_description
1 polymer ?
#
loop_
_entity_poly.entity_id
_entity_poly.type
_entity_poly.pdbx_seq_one_letter_code
_entity_poly.pdbx_strand_id
1 'polypeptide(L)'
;MRTRLSSRSVVGFTLIEMVISAALAAMILLSAYMCLSSALSSKKLIEPRIDVLQNARVAMAILTADLRSACPLSKEFEFLGMHRVIGDITADNLDFGTHNYAPKRPGEGDFCQISIFLDKDPETGELVLFRRRNPVIGLDPLAGGSREEISRGLRGVRFEYYDGFDWYDTWGDADGRAKAQGSVIDQPNLSGMPEAVRITLAFDPKPKSRSAAPPGEESFEPPMIFQTIARLNLSTASSSTSGGTPPATGVQESPGPTGPARGVN
;
A
#
# COMPACT_ATOMS: atom_id res chain seq x y z
N MET A 1 -59.36 -49.35 -56.33
CA MET A 1 -58.54 -48.43 -55.50
C MET A 1 -58.67 -48.90 -54.04
N ARG A 2 -57.69 -49.62 -53.49
CA ARG A 2 -57.70 -50.09 -52.09
C ARG A 2 -56.53 -49.46 -51.35
N THR A 3 -56.81 -48.44 -50.55
CA THR A 3 -55.87 -47.82 -49.62
C THR A 3 -55.60 -48.80 -48.47
N ARG A 4 -54.37 -49.32 -48.40
CA ARG A 4 -53.90 -50.06 -47.21
C ARG A 4 -53.61 -49.03 -46.12
N LEU A 5 -54.45 -49.00 -45.09
CA LEU A 5 -54.15 -48.33 -43.83
C LEU A 5 -53.03 -49.12 -43.15
N SER A 6 -51.86 -48.49 -43.04
CA SER A 6 -50.73 -49.01 -42.25
C SER A 6 -51.12 -48.96 -40.77
N SER A 7 -51.37 -50.12 -40.18
CA SER A 7 -51.41 -50.27 -38.73
C SER A 7 -50.04 -49.91 -38.17
N ARG A 8 -49.94 -48.77 -37.47
CA ARG A 8 -48.77 -48.46 -36.63
C ARG A 8 -48.87 -49.38 -35.41
N SER A 9 -48.00 -50.38 -35.33
CA SER A 9 -47.78 -51.13 -34.10
C SER A 9 -47.24 -50.18 -33.04
N VAL A 10 -48.09 -49.83 -32.06
CA VAL A 10 -47.65 -49.17 -30.83
C VAL A 10 -46.93 -50.25 -30.02
N VAL A 11 -45.61 -50.26 -30.11
CA VAL A 11 -44.78 -51.12 -29.26
C VAL A 11 -44.69 -50.42 -27.91
N GLY A 12 -45.36 -50.96 -26.90
CA GLY A 12 -45.25 -50.48 -25.53
C GLY A 12 -43.88 -50.85 -24.95
N PHE A 13 -43.29 -49.95 -24.16
CA PHE A 13 -42.06 -50.22 -23.41
C PHE A 13 -42.28 -51.40 -22.46
N THR A 14 -41.29 -52.28 -22.36
CA THR A 14 -41.34 -53.38 -21.40
C THR A 14 -41.08 -52.85 -19.98
N LEU A 15 -41.67 -53.50 -18.98
CA LEU A 15 -41.47 -53.15 -17.57
C LEU A 15 -39.99 -53.15 -17.18
N ILE A 16 -39.21 -54.09 -17.73
CA ILE A 16 -37.77 -54.19 -17.51
C ILE A 16 -37.00 -52.97 -18.07
N GLU A 17 -37.41 -52.47 -19.23
CA GLU A 17 -36.76 -51.32 -19.89
C GLU A 17 -37.04 -50.00 -19.16
N MET A 18 -38.24 -49.83 -18.59
CA MET A 18 -38.55 -48.71 -17.70
C MET A 18 -37.67 -48.74 -16.44
N VAL A 19 -37.47 -49.92 -15.84
CA VAL A 19 -36.64 -50.08 -14.63
C VAL A 19 -35.17 -49.80 -14.93
N ILE A 20 -34.63 -50.30 -16.04
CA ILE A 20 -33.24 -50.03 -16.45
C ILE A 20 -33.05 -48.54 -16.73
N SER A 21 -33.99 -47.92 -17.46
CA SER A 21 -33.93 -46.47 -17.76
C SER A 21 -33.96 -45.63 -16.49
N ALA A 22 -34.81 -45.99 -15.51
CA ALA A 22 -34.86 -45.34 -14.21
C ALA A 22 -33.58 -45.53 -13.40
N ALA A 23 -32.99 -46.73 -13.41
CA ALA A 23 -31.73 -47.02 -12.73
C ALA A 23 -30.56 -46.23 -13.33
N LEU A 24 -30.45 -46.17 -14.66
CA LEU A 24 -29.45 -45.35 -15.36
C LEU A 24 -29.62 -43.86 -15.06
N ALA A 25 -30.86 -43.36 -15.12
CA ALA A 25 -31.15 -41.97 -14.79
C ALA A 25 -30.79 -41.63 -13.33
N ALA A 26 -31.09 -42.52 -12.38
CA ALA A 26 -30.74 -42.34 -10.97
C ALA A 26 -29.21 -42.30 -10.77
N MET A 27 -28.44 -43.16 -11.46
CA MET A 27 -26.98 -43.14 -11.38
C MET A 27 -26.40 -41.85 -11.98
N ILE A 28 -26.93 -41.38 -13.12
CA ILE A 28 -26.49 -40.11 -13.73
C ILE A 28 -26.77 -38.95 -12.78
N LEU A 29 -27.99 -38.85 -12.23
CA LEU A 29 -28.37 -37.80 -11.28
C LEU A 29 -27.49 -37.83 -10.02
N LEU A 30 -27.17 -39.02 -9.49
CA LEU A 30 -26.29 -39.17 -8.34
C LEU A 30 -24.89 -38.65 -8.65
N SER A 31 -24.33 -39.00 -9.81
CA SER A 31 -23.00 -38.51 -10.22
C SER A 31 -22.97 -36.99 -10.40
N ALA A 32 -24.00 -36.41 -11.03
CA ALA A 32 -24.14 -34.97 -11.20
C ALA A 32 -24.27 -34.25 -9.85
N TYR A 33 -25.05 -34.82 -8.93
CA TYR A 33 -25.19 -34.30 -7.57
C TYR A 33 -23.87 -34.30 -6.80
N MET A 34 -23.10 -35.39 -6.87
CA MET A 34 -21.78 -35.49 -6.22
C MET A 34 -20.81 -34.45 -6.79
N CYS A 35 -20.78 -34.26 -8.11
CA CYS A 35 -19.97 -33.25 -8.76
C CYS A 35 -20.35 -31.83 -8.29
N LEU A 36 -21.64 -31.50 -8.30
CA LEU A 36 -22.12 -30.20 -7.85
C LEU A 36 -21.81 -29.95 -6.36
N SER A 37 -22.04 -30.94 -5.50
CA SER A 37 -21.76 -30.85 -4.07
C SER A 37 -20.26 -30.62 -3.79
N SER A 38 -19.39 -31.34 -4.53
CA SER A 38 -17.94 -31.14 -4.47
C SER A 38 -17.52 -29.73 -4.91
N ALA A 39 -18.10 -29.23 -6.00
CA ALA A 39 -17.83 -27.88 -6.49
C ALA A 39 -18.27 -26.79 -5.49
N LEU A 40 -19.46 -26.92 -4.92
CA LEU A 40 -19.97 -25.99 -3.90
C LEU A 40 -19.14 -26.02 -2.62
N SER A 41 -18.70 -27.19 -2.20
CA SER A 41 -17.84 -27.34 -1.01
C SER A 41 -16.46 -26.72 -1.25
N SER A 42 -15.88 -26.95 -2.43
CA SER A 42 -14.62 -26.34 -2.84
C SER A 42 -14.70 -24.81 -2.88
N LYS A 43 -15.81 -24.26 -3.42
CA LYS A 43 -16.05 -22.82 -3.43
C LYS A 43 -16.02 -22.23 -2.02
N LYS A 44 -16.76 -22.84 -1.07
CA LYS A 44 -16.81 -22.37 0.32
C LYS A 44 -15.44 -22.36 1.02
N LEU A 45 -14.56 -23.29 0.65
CA LEU A 45 -13.19 -23.34 1.19
C LEU A 45 -12.27 -22.27 0.60
N ILE A 46 -12.48 -21.89 -0.66
CA ILE A 46 -11.60 -20.96 -1.38
C ILE A 46 -12.03 -19.49 -1.22
N GLU A 47 -13.33 -19.22 -1.07
CA GLU A 47 -13.88 -17.85 -0.99
C GLU A 47 -13.14 -16.95 0.03
N PRO A 48 -12.90 -17.38 1.29
CA PRO A 48 -12.22 -16.51 2.27
C PRO A 48 -10.77 -16.20 1.88
N ARG A 49 -10.09 -17.12 1.20
CA ARG A 49 -8.72 -16.91 0.73
C ARG A 49 -8.68 -15.92 -0.44
N ILE A 50 -9.69 -15.95 -1.31
CA ILE A 50 -9.84 -14.94 -2.38
C ILE A 50 -10.08 -13.56 -1.78
N ASP A 51 -10.93 -13.44 -0.76
CA ASP A 51 -11.17 -12.18 -0.06
C ASP A 51 -9.85 -11.58 0.49
N VAL A 52 -9.03 -12.41 1.15
CA VAL A 52 -7.72 -12.00 1.67
C VAL A 52 -6.76 -11.56 0.55
N LEU A 53 -6.69 -12.32 -0.56
CA LEU A 53 -5.87 -11.96 -1.73
C LEU A 53 -6.29 -10.60 -2.32
N GLN A 54 -7.59 -10.35 -2.45
CA GLN A 54 -8.12 -9.10 -2.98
C GLN A 54 -7.82 -7.92 -2.05
N ASN A 55 -8.05 -8.10 -0.75
CA ASN A 55 -7.77 -7.10 0.26
C ASN A 55 -6.26 -6.75 0.29
N ALA A 56 -5.39 -7.75 0.29
CA ALA A 56 -3.94 -7.58 0.21
C ALA A 56 -3.53 -6.84 -1.07
N ARG A 57 -4.10 -7.19 -2.23
CA ARG A 57 -3.81 -6.51 -3.50
C ARG A 57 -4.19 -5.03 -3.45
N VAL A 58 -5.35 -4.69 -2.91
CA VAL A 58 -5.81 -3.30 -2.78
C VAL A 58 -4.92 -2.53 -1.80
N ALA A 59 -4.64 -3.10 -0.63
CA ALA A 59 -3.74 -2.50 0.36
C ALA A 59 -2.36 -2.22 -0.24
N MET A 60 -1.74 -3.21 -0.89
CA MET A 60 -0.43 -3.06 -1.54
C MET A 60 -0.45 -1.98 -2.63
N ALA A 61 -1.50 -1.92 -3.44
CA ALA A 61 -1.64 -0.90 -4.49
C ALA A 61 -1.72 0.51 -3.89
N ILE A 62 -2.47 0.68 -2.80
CA ILE A 62 -2.60 1.96 -2.09
C ILE A 62 -1.25 2.41 -1.52
N LEU A 63 -0.58 1.55 -0.75
CA LEU A 63 0.70 1.88 -0.12
C LEU A 63 1.78 2.19 -1.17
N THR A 64 1.81 1.40 -2.26
CA THR A 64 2.76 1.61 -3.36
C THR A 64 2.48 2.93 -4.09
N ALA A 65 1.21 3.33 -4.26
CA ALA A 65 0.86 4.59 -4.89
C ALA A 65 1.33 5.79 -4.05
N ASP A 66 1.13 5.73 -2.73
CA ASP A 66 1.59 6.78 -1.81
C ASP A 66 3.13 6.91 -1.85
N LEU A 67 3.84 5.77 -1.83
CA LEU A 67 5.30 5.72 -1.86
C LEU A 67 5.91 6.15 -3.19
N ARG A 68 5.27 5.88 -4.33
CA ARG A 68 5.78 6.30 -5.65
C ARG A 68 5.86 7.81 -5.81
N SER A 69 5.03 8.55 -5.08
CA SER A 69 5.02 10.02 -5.07
C SER A 69 5.57 10.58 -3.75
N ALA A 70 6.35 9.77 -3.01
CA ALA A 70 6.95 10.19 -1.75
C ALA A 70 7.94 11.34 -1.97
N CYS A 71 7.93 12.28 -1.04
CA CYS A 71 8.82 13.42 -0.94
C CYS A 71 9.20 13.67 0.54
N PRO A 72 10.22 14.48 0.80
CA PRO A 72 10.61 14.84 2.16
C PRO A 72 9.43 15.40 2.97
N LEU A 73 9.23 14.87 4.18
CA LEU A 73 8.13 15.22 5.08
C LEU A 73 8.27 16.63 5.68
N SER A 74 9.46 16.99 6.16
CA SER A 74 9.83 18.32 6.63
C SER A 74 11.35 18.55 6.46
N LYS A 75 11.86 19.69 6.94
CA LYS A 75 13.32 19.97 6.93
C LYS A 75 14.07 19.15 7.98
N GLU A 76 13.39 18.79 9.06
CA GLU A 76 13.94 18.06 10.20
C GLU A 76 13.82 16.55 9.99
N PHE A 77 12.73 16.11 9.35
CA PHE A 77 12.43 14.71 9.11
C PHE A 77 12.07 14.53 7.63
N GLU A 78 12.95 13.94 6.83
CA GLU A 78 12.64 13.70 5.41
C GLU A 78 11.75 12.47 5.23
N PHE A 79 12.13 11.38 5.88
CA PHE A 79 11.46 10.08 5.79
C PHE A 79 11.77 9.28 7.04
N LEU A 80 10.76 8.73 7.70
CA LEU A 80 10.94 7.99 8.95
C LEU A 80 10.35 6.59 8.83
N GLY A 81 11.20 5.61 9.08
CA GLY A 81 10.85 4.20 9.16
C GLY A 81 11.23 3.64 10.51
N MET A 82 10.24 3.28 11.31
CA MET A 82 10.44 2.83 12.69
C MET A 82 9.99 1.39 12.87
N HIS A 83 10.88 0.58 13.42
CA HIS A 83 10.51 -0.74 13.88
C HIS A 83 9.67 -0.64 15.15
N ARG A 84 8.48 -1.23 15.13
CA ARG A 84 7.56 -1.26 16.27
C ARG A 84 6.95 -2.64 16.41
N VAL A 85 6.64 -3.00 17.66
CA VAL A 85 5.98 -4.26 18.00
C VAL A 85 4.74 -3.98 18.85
N ILE A 86 3.64 -4.70 18.58
CA ILE A 86 2.42 -4.69 19.40
C ILE A 86 2.22 -6.11 19.95
N GLY A 87 2.54 -6.32 21.22
CA GLY A 87 2.64 -7.67 21.80
C GLY A 87 3.84 -8.40 21.19
N ASP A 88 3.57 -9.48 20.45
CA ASP A 88 4.58 -10.26 19.71
C ASP A 88 4.50 -10.04 18.18
N ILE A 89 3.72 -9.03 17.73
CA ILE A 89 3.42 -8.79 16.33
C ILE A 89 4.23 -7.60 15.80
N THR A 90 4.98 -7.80 14.72
CA THR A 90 5.65 -6.73 13.97
C THR A 90 4.62 -5.75 13.42
N ALA A 91 4.76 -4.48 13.78
CA ALA A 91 3.78 -3.42 13.60
C ALA A 91 4.48 -2.13 13.21
N ASP A 92 5.39 -2.21 12.24
CA ASP A 92 6.25 -1.08 11.85
C ASP A 92 5.45 0.17 11.49
N ASN A 93 6.06 1.31 11.75
CA ASN A 93 5.53 2.64 11.51
C ASN A 93 6.32 3.30 10.37
N LEU A 94 5.63 4.03 9.50
CA LEU A 94 6.23 4.69 8.35
C LEU A 94 5.62 6.08 8.13
N ASP A 95 6.45 7.12 8.19
CA ASP A 95 6.05 8.52 8.09
C ASP A 95 6.81 9.25 6.98
N PHE A 96 6.10 9.91 6.06
CA PHE A 96 6.69 10.60 4.92
C PHE A 96 5.71 11.61 4.29
N GLY A 97 6.21 12.54 3.47
CA GLY A 97 5.38 13.41 2.65
C GLY A 97 5.03 12.75 1.31
N THR A 98 3.88 13.03 0.72
CA THR A 98 3.54 12.59 -0.65
C THR A 98 2.80 13.66 -1.43
N HIS A 99 2.93 13.61 -2.76
CA HIS A 99 2.07 14.34 -3.68
C HIS A 99 0.92 13.48 -4.23
N ASN A 100 0.76 12.23 -3.77
CA ASN A 100 -0.38 11.37 -4.11
C ASN A 100 -1.63 11.77 -3.31
N TYR A 101 -2.06 13.02 -3.45
CA TYR A 101 -3.23 13.55 -2.79
C TYR A 101 -3.97 14.54 -3.69
N ALA A 102 -5.29 14.44 -3.69
CA ALA A 102 -6.17 15.37 -4.38
C ALA A 102 -6.89 16.23 -3.34
N PRO A 103 -6.59 17.54 -3.26
CA PRO A 103 -7.28 18.48 -2.36
C PRO A 103 -8.79 18.44 -2.55
N LYS A 104 -9.53 18.36 -1.44
CA LYS A 104 -11.00 18.33 -1.42
C LYS A 104 -11.60 19.56 -0.77
N ARG A 105 -10.85 20.26 0.08
CA ARG A 105 -11.33 21.44 0.83
C ARG A 105 -10.41 22.66 0.60
N PRO A 106 -10.94 23.89 0.76
CA PRO A 106 -10.11 25.08 0.79
C PRO A 106 -9.03 24.98 1.88
N GLY A 107 -7.79 25.38 1.54
CA GLY A 107 -6.65 25.34 2.46
C GLY A 107 -5.88 24.01 2.47
N GLU A 108 -6.32 23.01 1.71
CA GLU A 108 -5.56 21.78 1.49
C GLU A 108 -4.59 21.95 0.30
N GLY A 109 -3.34 21.50 0.47
CA GLY A 109 -2.31 21.49 -0.58
C GLY A 109 -2.23 20.14 -1.31
N ASP A 110 -1.47 20.11 -2.41
CA ASP A 110 -1.11 18.87 -3.12
C ASP A 110 -0.11 18.01 -2.32
N PHE A 111 0.70 18.65 -1.47
CA PHE A 111 1.51 18.00 -0.45
C PHE A 111 0.65 17.47 0.70
N CYS A 112 0.81 16.19 1.03
CA CYS A 112 0.13 15.53 2.13
C CYS A 112 1.12 14.74 2.99
N GLN A 113 1.09 14.98 4.30
CA GLN A 113 1.86 14.21 5.28
C GLN A 113 1.12 12.90 5.54
N ILE A 114 1.83 11.78 5.46
CA ILE A 114 1.28 10.44 5.64
C ILE A 114 1.99 9.72 6.79
N SER A 115 1.19 9.00 7.57
CA SER A 115 1.67 7.98 8.52
C SER A 115 0.96 6.67 8.26
N ILE A 116 1.71 5.61 8.05
CA ILE A 116 1.19 4.24 7.94
C ILE A 116 1.58 3.51 9.21
N PHE A 117 0.61 2.91 9.88
CA PHE A 117 0.85 2.18 11.12
C PHE A 117 -0.24 1.13 11.37
N LEU A 118 0.15 0.08 12.08
CA LEU A 118 -0.76 -0.95 12.54
C LEU A 118 -1.26 -0.61 13.95
N ASP A 119 -2.54 -0.82 14.21
CA ASP A 119 -3.12 -0.59 15.53
C ASP A 119 -4.35 -1.48 15.74
N LYS A 120 -4.78 -1.62 17.00
CA LYS A 120 -5.98 -2.39 17.34
C LYS A 120 -7.23 -1.54 17.19
N ASP A 121 -8.26 -2.10 16.59
CA ASP A 121 -9.60 -1.55 16.63
C ASP A 121 -10.16 -1.69 18.06
N PRO A 122 -10.60 -0.61 18.73
CA PRO A 122 -11.10 -0.67 20.10
C PRO A 122 -12.39 -1.48 20.25
N GLU A 123 -13.21 -1.60 19.19
CA GLU A 123 -14.48 -2.33 19.26
C GLU A 123 -14.29 -3.83 19.05
N THR A 124 -13.44 -4.21 18.09
CA THR A 124 -13.28 -5.61 17.66
C THR A 124 -12.01 -6.27 18.20
N GLY A 125 -11.02 -5.48 18.63
CA GLY A 125 -9.70 -5.96 19.03
C GLY A 125 -8.83 -6.44 17.86
N GLU A 126 -9.33 -6.36 16.62
CA GLU A 126 -8.60 -6.77 15.42
C GLU A 126 -7.49 -5.77 15.08
N LEU A 127 -6.42 -6.27 14.46
CA LEU A 127 -5.36 -5.41 13.93
C LEU A 127 -5.77 -4.86 12.57
N VAL A 128 -5.70 -3.54 12.47
CA VAL A 128 -6.10 -2.77 11.31
C VAL A 128 -4.93 -1.90 10.87
N LEU A 129 -4.65 -1.92 9.58
CA LEU A 129 -3.66 -1.05 8.95
C LEU A 129 -4.31 0.30 8.70
N PHE A 130 -3.79 1.32 9.36
CA PHE A 130 -4.25 2.68 9.21
C PHE A 130 -3.28 3.51 8.40
N ARG A 131 -3.85 4.47 7.67
CA ARG A 131 -3.14 5.57 7.04
C ARG A 131 -3.69 6.88 7.60
N ARG A 132 -2.84 7.66 8.25
CA ARG A 132 -3.13 9.06 8.57
C ARG A 132 -2.78 9.92 7.37
N ARG A 133 -3.61 10.92 7.08
CA ARG A 133 -3.37 11.94 6.07
C ARG A 133 -3.57 13.32 6.64
N ASN A 134 -2.54 14.15 6.54
CA ASN A 134 -2.63 15.57 6.88
C ASN A 134 -2.19 16.43 5.67
N PRO A 135 -3.14 16.99 4.91
CA PRO A 135 -2.86 17.89 3.79
C PRO A 135 -2.62 19.36 4.22
N VAL A 136 -2.60 19.64 5.53
CA VAL A 136 -2.38 20.97 6.09
C VAL A 136 -1.00 21.01 6.74
N ILE A 137 -0.13 21.90 6.25
CA ILE A 137 1.23 22.06 6.78
C ILE A 137 1.14 22.72 8.17
N GLY A 138 1.39 21.93 9.21
CA GLY A 138 1.43 22.37 10.61
C GLY A 138 2.86 22.53 11.14
N LEU A 139 2.98 22.97 12.40
CA LEU A 139 4.27 23.07 13.11
C LEU A 139 4.88 21.69 13.39
N ASP A 140 4.03 20.72 13.76
CA ASP A 140 4.43 19.33 13.95
C ASP A 140 3.95 18.50 12.74
N PRO A 141 4.87 17.97 11.91
CA PRO A 141 4.51 17.15 10.76
C PRO A 141 3.93 15.77 11.14
N LEU A 142 4.10 15.36 12.39
CA LEU A 142 3.63 14.07 12.91
C LEU A 142 2.30 14.17 13.66
N ALA A 143 1.64 15.33 13.68
CA ALA A 143 0.37 15.55 14.35
C ALA A 143 -0.79 15.87 13.39
N GLY A 144 -2.01 15.76 13.90
CA GLY A 144 -3.23 16.15 13.17
C GLY A 144 -3.62 15.18 12.06
N GLY A 145 -4.35 15.70 11.06
CA GLY A 145 -4.85 14.92 9.94
C GLY A 145 -6.05 14.00 10.25
N SER A 146 -6.47 13.24 9.24
CA SER A 146 -7.54 12.25 9.33
C SER A 146 -6.98 10.84 9.23
N ARG A 147 -7.49 9.94 10.07
CA ARG A 147 -7.16 8.50 10.06
C ARG A 147 -8.10 7.76 9.12
N GLU A 148 -7.53 6.90 8.29
CA GLU A 148 -8.26 6.07 7.34
C GLU A 148 -7.86 4.61 7.49
N GLU A 149 -8.82 3.71 7.35
CA GLU A 149 -8.57 2.27 7.32
C GLU A 149 -8.18 1.83 5.92
N ILE A 150 -7.06 1.13 5.81
CA ILE A 150 -6.61 0.54 4.55
C ILE A 150 -7.03 -0.91 4.47
N SER A 151 -6.84 -1.66 5.54
CA SER A 151 -7.07 -3.10 5.55
C SER A 151 -7.22 -3.64 6.96
N ARG A 152 -8.04 -4.69 7.12
CA ARG A 152 -8.30 -5.42 8.37
C ARG A 152 -7.80 -6.85 8.28
N GLY A 153 -7.69 -7.51 9.43
CA GLY A 153 -7.29 -8.92 9.51
C GLY A 153 -5.79 -9.14 9.30
N LEU A 154 -4.96 -8.16 9.66
CA LEU A 154 -3.51 -8.30 9.59
C LEU A 154 -2.98 -9.03 10.84
N ARG A 155 -1.89 -9.76 10.65
CA ARG A 155 -1.06 -10.38 11.68
C ARG A 155 0.32 -9.74 11.78
N GLY A 156 0.60 -8.73 10.96
CA GLY A 156 1.80 -7.93 11.04
C GLY A 156 2.05 -7.10 9.78
N VAL A 157 2.86 -6.05 9.95
CA VAL A 157 3.35 -5.14 8.91
C VAL A 157 4.83 -4.96 9.14
N ARG A 158 5.62 -5.11 8.07
CA ARG A 158 7.05 -4.82 8.06
C ARG A 158 7.44 -3.97 6.87
N PHE A 159 8.31 -3.00 7.11
CA PHE A 159 8.91 -2.15 6.09
C PHE A 159 10.43 -2.30 6.11
N GLU A 160 11.03 -2.46 4.95
CA GLU A 160 12.49 -2.45 4.78
C GLU A 160 12.85 -1.38 3.74
N TYR A 161 13.99 -0.72 3.92
CA TYR A 161 14.38 0.48 3.18
C TYR A 161 15.70 0.25 2.46
N TYR A 162 15.77 0.59 1.18
CA TYR A 162 16.94 0.40 0.34
C TYR A 162 17.63 1.73 0.07
N ASP A 163 18.94 1.81 0.33
CA ASP A 163 19.75 3.01 0.11
C ASP A 163 20.45 3.05 -1.27
N GLY A 164 20.36 1.98 -2.05
CA GLY A 164 21.11 1.78 -3.29
C GLY A 164 22.19 0.69 -3.20
N PHE A 165 22.50 0.23 -1.99
CA PHE A 165 23.48 -0.82 -1.72
C PHE A 165 22.89 -1.93 -0.84
N ASP A 166 22.32 -1.57 0.31
CA ASP A 166 21.84 -2.48 1.35
C ASP A 166 20.41 -2.17 1.80
N TRP A 167 19.80 -3.15 2.48
CA TRP A 167 18.46 -3.04 3.06
C TRP A 167 18.54 -2.82 4.58
N TYR A 168 17.73 -1.89 5.07
CA TYR A 168 17.65 -1.52 6.48
C TYR A 168 16.23 -1.74 7.03
N ASP A 169 16.11 -2.15 8.29
CA ASP A 169 14.82 -2.30 8.98
C ASP A 169 14.28 -0.96 9.52
N THR A 170 15.12 0.08 9.58
CA THR A 170 14.75 1.43 10.03
C THR A 170 15.37 2.49 9.12
N TRP A 171 14.72 3.65 9.04
CA TRP A 171 15.17 4.77 8.23
C TRP A 171 14.92 6.10 8.93
N GLY A 172 15.83 7.04 8.75
CA GLY A 172 15.80 8.36 9.36
C GLY A 172 16.16 8.36 10.85
N ASP A 173 16.32 9.56 11.41
CA ASP A 173 16.64 9.76 12.82
C ASP A 173 15.42 10.26 13.60
N ALA A 174 14.51 9.33 13.93
CA ALA A 174 13.30 9.65 14.71
C ALA A 174 13.64 10.15 16.14
N ASP A 175 14.74 9.68 16.71
CA ASP A 175 15.13 9.95 18.11
C ASP A 175 16.17 11.08 18.25
N GLY A 176 16.62 11.70 17.15
CA GLY A 176 17.69 12.69 17.18
C GLY A 176 19.05 12.13 17.63
N ARG A 177 19.23 10.80 17.60
CA ARG A 177 20.44 10.11 18.10
C ARG A 177 21.67 10.43 17.27
N ALA A 178 21.50 10.76 15.98
CA ALA A 178 22.59 11.17 15.11
C ALA A 178 23.26 12.47 15.60
N LYS A 179 22.50 13.35 16.26
CA LYS A 179 23.02 14.60 16.85
C LYS A 179 23.70 14.42 18.21
N ALA A 180 23.40 13.32 18.92
CA ALA A 180 23.90 13.05 20.27
C ALA A 180 25.24 12.31 20.28
N GLN A 181 25.52 11.51 19.25
CA GLN A 181 26.80 10.83 19.10
C GLN A 181 27.68 11.65 18.17
N GLY A 182 28.64 12.41 18.72
CA GLY A 182 29.64 13.18 17.98
C GLY A 182 30.64 12.31 17.17
N SER A 183 30.19 11.17 16.67
CA SER A 183 30.97 10.20 15.93
C SER A 183 30.64 10.28 14.44
N VAL A 184 31.69 10.53 13.68
CA VAL A 184 31.84 10.49 12.23
C VAL A 184 31.51 9.09 11.67
N ILE A 185 30.27 8.65 11.81
CA ILE A 185 29.75 7.48 11.09
C ILE A 185 28.58 8.01 10.29
N ASP A 186 28.83 8.31 9.01
CA ASP A 186 27.79 8.44 7.99
C ASP A 186 27.08 7.07 7.91
N GLN A 187 26.06 6.87 8.75
CA GLN A 187 25.12 5.79 8.50
C GLN A 187 24.21 6.26 7.36
N PRO A 188 24.22 5.58 6.20
CA PRO A 188 23.55 6.07 5.01
C PRO A 188 22.03 6.15 5.16
N ASN A 189 21.44 5.44 6.14
CA ASN A 189 20.01 5.39 6.40
C ASN A 189 19.51 6.43 7.41
N LEU A 190 20.31 7.41 7.86
CA LEU A 190 19.89 8.43 8.83
C LEU A 190 19.27 9.69 8.22
N SER A 191 19.52 9.95 6.93
CA SER A 191 19.04 11.15 6.23
C SER A 191 18.72 10.83 4.78
N GLY A 192 18.01 11.73 4.10
CA GLY A 192 17.60 11.50 2.72
C GLY A 192 16.39 10.58 2.58
N MET A 193 16.02 10.35 1.32
CA MET A 193 14.94 9.45 0.92
C MET A 193 15.51 8.09 0.51
N PRO A 194 14.88 6.97 0.88
CA PRO A 194 15.29 5.66 0.38
C PRO A 194 15.01 5.54 -1.14
N GLU A 195 15.80 4.73 -1.86
CA GLU A 195 15.55 4.46 -3.29
C GLU A 195 14.34 3.54 -3.49
N ALA A 196 14.13 2.60 -2.55
CA ALA A 196 12.99 1.71 -2.56
C ALA A 196 12.56 1.32 -1.14
N VAL A 197 11.28 0.98 -1.00
CA VAL A 197 10.71 0.42 0.22
C VAL A 197 10.09 -0.91 -0.10
N ARG A 198 10.46 -1.95 0.65
CA ARG A 198 9.83 -3.25 0.61
C ARG A 198 8.73 -3.28 1.66
N ILE A 199 7.55 -3.67 1.22
CA ILE A 199 6.35 -3.73 2.04
C ILE A 199 6.02 -5.20 2.21
N THR A 200 5.91 -5.64 3.46
CA THR A 200 5.50 -7.01 3.81
C THR A 200 4.26 -6.96 4.68
N LEU A 201 3.16 -7.50 4.18
CA LEU A 201 1.89 -7.61 4.89
C LEU A 201 1.60 -9.08 5.21
N ALA A 202 1.39 -9.38 6.48
CA ALA A 202 0.96 -10.71 6.93
C ALA A 202 -0.55 -10.67 7.23
N PHE A 203 -1.33 -11.50 6.55
CA PHE A 203 -2.78 -11.59 6.75
C PHE A 203 -3.19 -12.88 7.45
N ASP A 204 -4.26 -12.79 8.25
CA ASP A 204 -4.95 -13.97 8.76
C ASP A 204 -5.68 -14.69 7.61
N PRO A 205 -5.44 -15.99 7.36
CA PRO A 205 -6.12 -16.75 6.31
C PRO A 205 -7.63 -16.95 6.58
N LYS A 206 -8.09 -16.79 7.83
CA LYS A 206 -9.48 -17.00 8.23
C LYS A 206 -9.98 -15.89 9.17
N PRO A 207 -10.12 -14.65 8.68
CA PRO A 207 -10.53 -13.52 9.53
C PRO A 207 -11.90 -13.74 10.21
N LYS A 208 -12.84 -14.38 9.50
CA LYS A 208 -14.22 -14.59 9.99
C LYS A 208 -14.38 -15.67 11.05
N SER A 209 -13.46 -16.65 11.19
CA SER A 209 -13.61 -17.71 12.19
C SER A 209 -13.13 -17.29 13.57
N ARG A 210 -12.21 -16.31 13.66
CA ARG A 210 -11.66 -15.84 14.94
C ARG A 210 -12.67 -15.08 15.78
N SER A 211 -13.54 -14.28 15.15
CA SER A 211 -14.62 -13.56 15.85
C SER A 211 -15.70 -14.49 16.45
N ALA A 212 -15.75 -15.76 16.04
CA ALA A 212 -16.77 -16.73 16.45
C ALA A 212 -16.23 -17.88 17.33
N ALA A 213 -14.91 -17.96 17.53
CA ALA A 213 -14.28 -19.02 18.31
C ALA A 213 -14.20 -18.65 19.80
N PRO A 214 -14.47 -19.58 20.73
CA PRO A 214 -14.22 -19.35 22.15
C PRO A 214 -12.71 -19.14 22.42
N PRO A 215 -12.36 -18.33 23.43
CA PRO A 215 -10.97 -18.04 23.75
C PRO A 215 -10.24 -19.33 24.18
N GLY A 216 -9.35 -19.86 23.33
CA GLY A 216 -8.53 -21.03 23.64
C GLY A 216 -8.16 -21.93 22.46
N GLU A 217 -8.92 -21.90 21.35
CA GLU A 217 -8.61 -22.68 20.14
C GLU A 217 -8.04 -21.77 19.04
N GLU A 218 -6.84 -21.22 19.26
CA GLU A 218 -6.10 -20.58 18.16
C GLU A 218 -5.49 -21.66 17.27
N SER A 219 -6.18 -22.01 16.19
CA SER A 219 -5.54 -22.78 15.11
C SER A 219 -4.44 -21.90 14.50
N PHE A 220 -3.18 -22.23 14.80
CA PHE A 220 -1.99 -21.61 14.23
C PHE A 220 -1.83 -22.00 12.76
N GLU A 221 -2.72 -21.52 11.90
CA GLU A 221 -2.48 -21.56 10.46
C GLU A 221 -1.49 -20.43 10.14
N PRO A 222 -0.40 -20.70 9.38
CA PRO A 222 0.60 -19.69 9.07
C PRO A 222 -0.06 -18.52 8.32
N PRO A 223 0.35 -17.27 8.61
CA PRO A 223 -0.23 -16.11 7.95
C PRO A 223 0.05 -16.13 6.45
N MET A 224 -0.87 -15.58 5.66
CA MET A 224 -0.64 -15.34 4.24
C MET A 224 0.24 -14.10 4.08
N ILE A 225 1.47 -14.30 3.61
CA ILE A 225 2.43 -13.22 3.43
C ILE A 225 2.36 -12.67 2.01
N PHE A 226 2.23 -11.35 1.92
CA PHE A 226 2.29 -10.62 0.66
C PHE A 226 3.44 -9.64 0.74
N GLN A 227 4.24 -9.60 -0.32
CA GLN A 227 5.41 -8.73 -0.39
C GLN A 227 5.45 -8.00 -1.73
N THR A 228 5.81 -6.72 -1.70
CA THR A 228 6.09 -5.93 -2.90
C THR A 228 7.23 -4.94 -2.63
N ILE A 229 7.82 -4.41 -3.68
CA ILE A 229 8.84 -3.35 -3.62
C ILE A 229 8.29 -2.12 -4.34
N ALA A 230 8.23 -1.00 -3.62
CA ALA A 230 7.88 0.30 -4.16
C ALA A 230 9.16 1.11 -4.33
N ARG A 231 9.55 1.38 -5.58
CA ARG A 231 10.61 2.36 -5.88
C ARG A 231 10.07 3.78 -5.73
N LEU A 232 10.85 4.63 -5.08
CA LEU A 232 10.53 6.05 -4.97
C LEU A 232 10.96 6.75 -6.26
N ASN A 233 10.11 7.67 -6.74
CA ASN A 233 10.50 8.56 -7.83
C ASN A 233 11.29 9.74 -7.24
N LEU A 234 12.57 9.51 -6.99
CA LEU A 234 13.49 10.56 -6.59
C LEU A 234 13.73 11.46 -7.81
N SER A 235 12.98 12.56 -7.93
CA SER A 235 13.38 13.60 -8.86
C SER A 235 14.72 14.13 -8.34
N THR A 236 15.77 13.99 -9.14
CA THR A 236 17.07 14.60 -8.87
C THR A 236 16.87 16.11 -8.91
N ALA A 237 16.46 16.71 -7.79
CA ALA A 237 16.63 18.12 -7.56
C ALA A 237 18.14 18.31 -7.41
N SER A 238 18.83 18.44 -8.54
CA SER A 238 20.20 18.91 -8.58
C SER A 238 20.25 20.18 -7.73
N SER A 239 20.94 20.10 -6.61
CA SER A 239 21.30 21.22 -5.77
C SER A 239 22.14 22.17 -6.62
N SER A 240 21.46 23.07 -7.34
CA SER A 240 22.10 24.24 -7.91
C SER A 240 22.44 25.13 -6.73
N THR A 241 23.64 24.93 -6.18
CA THR A 241 24.28 25.88 -5.29
C THR A 241 24.45 27.17 -6.09
N SER A 242 23.47 28.07 -6.00
CA SER A 242 23.57 29.43 -6.51
C SER A 242 24.56 30.20 -5.63
N GLY A 243 25.85 30.04 -5.95
CA GLY A 243 26.90 30.93 -5.48
C GLY A 243 26.72 32.31 -6.09
N GLY A 244 25.76 33.08 -5.55
CA GLY A 244 25.56 34.48 -5.87
C GLY A 244 26.73 35.30 -5.35
N THR A 245 27.70 35.59 -6.22
CA THR A 245 28.70 36.63 -5.96
C THR A 245 28.00 37.98 -6.02
N PRO A 246 28.11 38.86 -5.00
CA PRO A 246 27.51 40.19 -5.07
C PRO A 246 28.23 41.04 -6.13
N PRO A 247 27.51 41.87 -6.92
CA PRO A 247 28.15 42.70 -7.93
C PRO A 247 28.96 43.81 -7.25
N ALA A 248 30.21 43.96 -7.69
CA ALA A 248 31.08 45.07 -7.32
C ALA A 248 30.52 46.39 -7.87
N THR A 249 30.24 47.34 -6.98
CA THR A 249 29.87 48.72 -7.31
C THR A 249 31.11 49.45 -7.84
N GLY A 250 31.28 49.46 -9.16
CA GLY A 250 32.22 50.34 -9.84
C GLY A 250 31.64 51.75 -9.97
N VAL A 251 32.31 52.73 -9.37
CA VAL A 251 32.04 54.16 -9.55
C VAL A 251 32.40 54.53 -10.99
N GLN A 252 31.42 55.01 -11.76
CA GLN A 252 31.63 55.51 -13.11
C GLN A 252 31.50 57.04 -13.09
N GLU A 253 32.64 57.71 -13.23
CA GLU A 253 32.73 59.16 -13.44
C GLU A 253 32.13 59.56 -14.79
N SER A 254 31.28 60.59 -14.80
CA SER A 254 30.70 61.20 -16.00
C SER A 254 31.65 62.26 -16.60
N PRO A 255 31.89 62.28 -17.93
CA PRO A 255 32.60 63.38 -18.56
C PRO A 255 31.65 64.52 -18.96
N GLY A 256 32.06 65.76 -18.65
CA GLY A 256 31.33 67.00 -18.97
C GLY A 256 31.41 67.41 -20.45
N PRO A 257 30.53 68.33 -20.90
CA PRO A 257 30.38 68.67 -22.31
C PRO A 257 31.39 69.71 -22.82
N THR A 258 31.86 69.50 -24.04
CA THR A 258 32.78 70.33 -24.81
C THR A 258 32.12 71.47 -25.59
N GLY A 259 32.73 72.66 -25.52
CA GLY A 259 32.86 73.62 -26.64
C GLY A 259 32.17 74.99 -26.46
N PRO A 260 32.60 76.07 -27.17
CA PRO A 260 33.55 76.08 -28.30
C PRO A 260 34.71 77.10 -28.19
N ALA A 261 35.69 76.94 -29.09
CA ALA A 261 36.85 77.82 -29.28
C ALA A 261 36.60 78.93 -30.32
N ARG A 262 37.17 80.11 -30.06
CA ARG A 262 37.43 81.26 -30.96
C ARG A 262 38.53 82.04 -30.23
N GLY A 263 39.74 82.31 -30.70
CA GLY A 263 40.24 82.69 -32.02
C GLY A 263 41.29 83.79 -31.73
N VAL A 264 42.51 83.66 -32.25
CA VAL A 264 43.66 84.52 -31.94
C VAL A 264 43.64 85.80 -32.78
N ASN A 265 43.58 86.96 -32.12
CA ASN A 265 44.40 88.19 -32.25
C ASN A 265 43.66 89.37 -31.59
#